data_AF-A0A4Y2K285-F1
#
_entry.id   AF-A0A4Y2K285-F1
#
_cell.length_a   1.000
_cell.length_b   1.000
_cell.length_c   1.000
_cell.angle_alpha   90.00
_cell.angle_beta   90.00
_cell.angle_gamma   90.00
#
_symmetry.space_group_name_H-M   'P 1'
#
loop_
_entity.id
_entity.type
_entity.pdbx_description
1 polymer ?
#
loop_
_entity_poly.entity_id
_entity_poly.type
_entity_poly.pdbx_seq_one_letter_code
_entity_poly.pdbx_strand_id
1 'polypeptide(L)'
;MILHGAAAWTYPLSARKSRLLNSNQRKFLFNITGAYSTTPTAALQVIEGIIPLHIKAEQEAVYVRTARLRKTSNYNNINFNPNNYEDGTTSTKFHPAIFQLEDRISLKRQFLPVPGLNIYTDGSKIEDKTGSAFCLMGEDITKYEWMAQLSPFNTVFQAEFLAIQEACLWASKTNQQIKVWSDSESSLHSIASIDTKRPIAQQTQEILLKSTNIKLGWTSETAVMKRRTY
;
A
#
# COMPACT_ATOMS: atom_id res chain seq x y z
N MET A 1 -16.85 20.38 10.51
CA MET A 1 -16.37 19.86 9.21
C MET A 1 -16.00 21.03 8.27
N ILE A 2 -14.85 21.69 8.47
CA ILE A 2 -14.50 22.94 7.73
C ILE A 2 -13.94 22.65 6.32
N LEU A 3 -13.31 21.49 6.12
CA LEU A 3 -12.64 21.13 4.86
C LEU A 3 -13.51 20.31 3.90
N HIS A 4 -14.79 20.12 4.22
CA HIS A 4 -15.70 19.45 3.30
C HIS A 4 -15.81 20.23 2.00
N GLY A 5 -15.70 19.52 0.87
CA GLY A 5 -15.71 20.15 -0.44
C GLY A 5 -14.50 21.03 -0.73
N ALA A 6 -13.39 20.92 0.01
CA ALA A 6 -12.15 21.67 -0.25
C ALA A 6 -11.77 21.67 -1.74
N ALA A 7 -11.86 20.52 -2.39
CA ALA A 7 -11.60 20.36 -3.84
C ALA A 7 -12.39 21.30 -4.75
N ALA A 8 -13.56 21.78 -4.33
CA ALA A 8 -14.39 22.70 -5.10
C ALA A 8 -13.97 24.18 -4.91
N TRP A 9 -13.43 24.55 -3.74
CA TRP A 9 -13.20 25.97 -3.40
C TRP A 9 -11.74 26.35 -3.13
N THR A 10 -10.79 25.40 -2.98
CA THR A 10 -9.38 25.70 -2.69
C THR A 10 -8.48 25.71 -3.92
N TYR A 11 -8.97 25.43 -5.14
CA TYR A 11 -8.11 25.28 -6.31
C TYR A 11 -8.35 26.38 -7.37
N PRO A 12 -7.49 27.43 -7.45
CA PRO A 12 -6.39 27.77 -6.55
C PRO A 12 -6.82 28.51 -5.27
N LEU A 13 -6.03 28.40 -4.20
CA LEU A 13 -6.34 28.99 -2.91
C LEU A 13 -5.92 30.46 -2.91
N SER A 14 -6.88 31.37 -2.74
CA SER A 14 -6.56 32.79 -2.67
C SER A 14 -5.99 33.20 -1.31
N ALA A 15 -5.13 34.22 -1.29
CA ALA A 15 -4.58 34.80 -0.06
C ALA A 15 -5.67 35.25 0.93
N ARG A 16 -6.86 35.66 0.43
CA ARG A 16 -8.01 35.98 1.28
C ARG A 16 -8.57 34.75 1.99
N LYS A 17 -8.73 33.63 1.27
CA LYS A 17 -9.19 32.35 1.83
C LYS A 17 -8.18 31.81 2.86
N SER A 18 -6.89 31.87 2.55
CA SER A 18 -5.82 31.47 3.49
C SER A 18 -5.87 32.28 4.80
N ARG A 19 -5.96 33.62 4.72
CA ARG A 19 -6.09 34.47 5.92
C ARG A 19 -7.35 34.15 6.74
N LEU A 20 -8.48 33.90 6.07
CA LEU A 20 -9.73 33.54 6.75
C LEU A 20 -9.59 32.19 7.49
N LEU A 21 -9.00 31.18 6.84
CA LEU A 21 -8.75 29.88 7.46
C LEU A 21 -7.81 30.00 8.67
N ASN A 22 -6.74 30.80 8.57
CA ASN A 22 -5.83 31.06 9.69
C ASN A 22 -6.52 31.80 10.83
N SER A 23 -7.37 32.79 10.53
CA SER A 23 -8.15 33.51 11.55
C SER A 23 -9.10 32.58 12.31
N ASN A 24 -9.76 31.65 11.59
CA ASN A 24 -10.61 30.65 12.21
C ASN A 24 -9.81 29.65 13.04
N GLN A 25 -8.73 29.09 12.50
CA GLN A 25 -7.87 28.14 13.21
C GLN A 25 -7.29 28.73 14.49
N ARG A 26 -6.89 30.02 14.46
CA ARG A 26 -6.35 30.74 15.61
C ARG A 26 -7.29 30.73 16.82
N LYS A 27 -8.60 30.86 16.61
CA LYS A 27 -9.58 30.81 17.70
C LYS A 27 -9.57 29.46 18.42
N PHE A 28 -9.48 28.37 17.65
CA PHE A 28 -9.38 27.02 18.22
C PHE A 28 -8.05 26.82 18.94
N LEU A 29 -6.94 27.31 18.37
CA LEU A 29 -5.63 27.21 18.99
C LEU A 29 -5.56 27.91 20.36
N PHE A 30 -6.19 29.07 20.53
CA PHE A 30 -6.28 29.69 21.86
C PHE A 30 -7.12 28.90 22.85
N ASN A 31 -8.22 28.33 22.40
CA ASN A 31 -9.07 27.51 23.28
C ASN A 31 -8.34 26.24 23.73
N ILE A 32 -7.43 25.70 22.91
CA ILE A 32 -6.61 24.53 23.24
C ILE A 32 -5.47 24.92 24.19
N THR A 33 -4.73 25.99 23.86
CA THR A 33 -3.48 26.35 24.55
C THR A 33 -3.65 27.23 25.78
N GLY A 34 -4.75 27.99 25.87
CA GLY A 34 -4.91 29.06 26.87
C GLY A 34 -3.89 30.20 26.72
N ALA A 35 -3.17 30.28 25.59
CA ALA A 35 -2.11 31.26 25.39
C ALA A 35 -2.64 32.71 25.33
N TYR A 36 -1.76 33.67 25.61
CA TYR A 36 -2.08 35.10 25.51
C TYR A 36 -2.54 35.47 24.10
N SER A 37 -3.47 36.42 23.99
CA SER A 37 -4.03 36.88 22.71
C SER A 37 -2.99 37.51 21.77
N THR A 38 -1.79 37.85 22.26
CA THR A 38 -0.66 38.37 21.48
C THR A 38 0.24 37.26 20.93
N THR A 39 0.06 36.00 21.34
CA THR A 39 0.88 34.89 20.87
C THR A 39 0.70 34.68 19.36
N PRO A 40 1.81 34.57 18.58
CA PRO A 40 1.74 34.34 17.14
C PRO A 40 1.08 32.99 16.81
N THR A 41 0.19 32.98 15.81
CA THR A 41 -0.51 31.75 15.38
C THR A 41 0.46 30.66 14.93
N ALA A 42 1.56 31.02 14.26
CA ALA A 42 2.58 30.08 13.81
C ALA A 42 3.25 29.36 15.00
N ALA A 43 3.50 30.07 16.11
CA ALA A 43 4.05 29.46 17.31
C ALA A 43 3.07 28.46 17.91
N LEU A 44 1.78 28.80 17.98
CA LEU A 44 0.74 27.89 18.46
C LEU A 44 0.62 26.63 17.59
N GLN A 45 0.69 26.78 16.26
CA GLN A 45 0.66 25.66 15.32
C GLN A 45 1.85 24.70 15.55
N VAL A 46 3.05 25.24 15.77
CA VAL A 46 4.26 24.43 16.02
C VAL A 46 4.20 23.74 17.38
N ILE A 47 3.82 24.45 18.45
CA ILE A 47 3.74 23.89 19.80
C ILE A 47 2.71 22.75 19.86
N GLU A 48 1.55 22.94 19.23
CA GLU A 48 0.49 21.92 19.20
C GLU A 48 0.71 20.82 18.15
N GLY A 49 1.70 20.96 17.27
CA GLY A 49 1.89 20.06 16.13
C GLY A 49 0.71 20.09 15.14
N ILE A 50 -0.04 21.21 15.09
CA ILE A 50 -1.21 21.36 14.23
C ILE A 50 -0.82 22.04 12.92
N ILE A 51 -1.01 21.33 11.81
CA ILE A 51 -0.78 21.83 10.45
C ILE A 51 -1.67 23.06 10.17
N PRO A 52 -1.14 24.14 9.55
CA PRO A 52 -1.95 25.28 9.13
C PRO A 52 -3.15 24.87 8.25
N LEU A 53 -4.34 25.38 8.59
CA LEU A 53 -5.58 24.90 7.98
C LEU A 53 -5.65 25.11 6.47
N HIS A 54 -5.03 26.18 5.97
CA HIS A 54 -4.93 26.46 4.54
C HIS A 54 -4.08 25.43 3.79
N ILE A 55 -2.96 24.97 4.37
CA ILE A 55 -2.11 23.91 3.84
C ILE A 55 -2.89 22.60 3.80
N LYS A 56 -3.57 22.26 4.89
CA LYS A 56 -4.41 21.05 4.96
C LYS A 56 -5.55 21.09 3.93
N ALA A 57 -6.14 22.26 3.68
CA ALA A 57 -7.18 22.43 2.67
C ALA A 57 -6.68 22.18 1.24
N GLU A 58 -5.47 22.62 0.91
CA GLU A 58 -4.82 22.33 -0.38
C GLU A 58 -4.48 20.85 -0.53
N GLN A 59 -3.94 20.22 0.52
CA GLN A 59 -3.66 18.78 0.55
C GLN A 59 -4.92 17.94 0.30
N GLU A 60 -6.03 18.24 1.00
CA GLU A 60 -7.31 17.55 0.81
C GLU A 60 -7.86 17.74 -0.61
N ALA A 61 -7.69 18.93 -1.18
CA ALA A 61 -8.14 19.20 -2.54
C ALA A 61 -7.34 18.45 -3.59
N VAL A 62 -6.01 18.41 -3.44
CA VAL A 62 -5.13 17.62 -4.31
C VAL A 62 -5.47 16.13 -4.18
N TYR A 63 -5.64 15.61 -2.96
CA TYR A 63 -6.05 14.23 -2.73
C TYR A 63 -7.38 13.89 -3.42
N VAL A 64 -8.45 14.67 -3.17
CA VAL A 64 -9.75 14.41 -3.79
C VAL A 64 -9.68 14.53 -5.31
N ARG A 65 -8.97 15.52 -5.83
CA ARG A 65 -8.84 15.76 -7.27
C ARG A 65 -8.08 14.63 -7.96
N THR A 66 -7.00 14.13 -7.36
CA THR A 66 -6.20 13.03 -7.90
C THR A 66 -6.89 11.68 -7.71
N ALA A 67 -7.26 11.32 -6.47
CA ALA A 67 -7.75 9.99 -6.14
C ALA A 67 -9.20 9.75 -6.54
N ARG A 68 -10.08 10.77 -6.45
CA ARG A 68 -11.52 10.60 -6.70
C ARG A 68 -11.96 11.16 -8.05
N LEU A 69 -11.47 12.34 -8.42
CA LEU A 69 -11.83 12.98 -9.70
C LEU A 69 -10.94 12.53 -10.87
N ARG A 70 -9.91 11.71 -10.60
CA ARG A 70 -8.94 11.22 -11.58
C ARG A 70 -8.34 12.35 -12.43
N LYS A 71 -8.03 13.50 -11.81
CA LYS A 71 -7.41 14.66 -12.45
C LYS A 71 -6.00 14.89 -11.91
N THR A 72 -5.08 15.16 -12.83
CA THR A 72 -3.71 15.58 -12.49
C THR A 72 -3.74 16.86 -11.66
N SER A 73 -2.93 16.89 -10.61
CA SER A 73 -2.86 17.98 -9.65
C SER A 73 -1.40 18.26 -9.28
N ASN A 74 -1.04 19.53 -9.15
CA ASN A 74 0.28 19.93 -8.67
C ASN A 74 0.17 20.45 -7.23
N TYR A 75 1.10 20.05 -6.38
CA TYR A 75 1.26 20.58 -5.03
C TYR A 75 2.72 20.54 -4.61
N ASN A 76 3.26 21.66 -4.11
CA ASN A 76 4.67 21.80 -3.72
C ASN A 76 5.66 21.30 -4.79
N ASN A 77 5.43 21.65 -6.07
CA ASN A 77 6.22 21.19 -7.23
C ASN A 77 6.19 19.68 -7.51
N ILE A 78 5.38 18.91 -6.77
CA ILE A 78 5.14 17.49 -7.04
C ILE A 78 3.89 17.37 -7.91
N ASN A 79 4.01 16.60 -8.99
CA ASN A 79 2.89 16.33 -9.89
C ASN A 79 2.24 14.99 -9.53
N PHE A 80 0.97 15.05 -9.12
CA PHE A 80 0.17 13.89 -8.75
C PHE A 80 -0.63 13.42 -9.96
N ASN A 81 -0.11 12.41 -10.66
CA ASN A 81 -0.82 11.74 -11.75
C ASN A 81 -1.73 10.62 -11.19
N PRO A 82 -3.05 10.66 -11.42
CA PRO A 82 -3.97 9.61 -10.99
C PRO A 82 -3.58 8.20 -11.44
N ASN A 83 -2.92 8.06 -12.60
CA ASN A 83 -2.52 6.75 -13.14
C ASN A 83 -1.41 6.06 -12.33
N ASN A 84 -0.73 6.79 -11.45
CA ASN A 84 0.28 6.21 -10.55
C ASN A 84 -0.34 5.54 -9.31
N TYR A 85 -1.65 5.70 -9.11
CA TYR A 85 -2.36 5.20 -7.92
C TYR A 85 -3.38 4.14 -8.32
N GLU A 86 -3.43 3.07 -7.52
CA GLU A 86 -4.46 2.04 -7.63
C GLU A 86 -5.85 2.68 -7.50
N ASP A 87 -6.75 2.29 -8.39
CA ASP A 87 -8.17 2.61 -8.25
C ASP A 87 -8.83 1.51 -7.42
N GLY A 88 -9.59 1.90 -6.40
CA GLY A 88 -10.29 0.91 -5.57
C GLY A 88 -11.39 0.25 -6.39
N THR A 89 -11.46 -1.08 -6.40
CA THR A 89 -12.60 -1.76 -7.03
C THR A 89 -13.82 -1.62 -6.12
N THR A 90 -14.95 -1.23 -6.71
CA THR A 90 -16.20 -0.99 -5.95
C THR A 90 -16.94 -2.28 -5.62
N SER A 91 -16.64 -3.38 -6.33
CA SER A 91 -17.31 -4.66 -6.21
C SER A 91 -16.32 -5.79 -5.91
N THR A 92 -16.80 -6.78 -5.16
CA THR A 92 -16.20 -8.11 -5.11
C THR A 92 -16.20 -8.68 -6.52
N LYS A 93 -15.04 -9.17 -6.97
CA LYS A 93 -14.87 -9.66 -8.35
C LYS A 93 -15.44 -11.07 -8.56
N PHE A 94 -15.51 -11.86 -7.48
CA PHE A 94 -15.94 -13.25 -7.53
C PHE A 94 -17.21 -13.47 -6.72
N HIS A 95 -18.05 -14.39 -7.19
CA HIS A 95 -19.17 -14.89 -6.42
C HIS A 95 -18.65 -15.83 -5.31
N PRO A 96 -19.20 -15.79 -4.07
CA PRO A 96 -18.75 -16.65 -2.96
C PRO A 96 -18.66 -18.15 -3.30
N ALA A 97 -19.60 -18.67 -4.09
CA ALA A 97 -19.59 -20.09 -4.48
C ALA A 97 -18.41 -20.49 -5.40
N ILE A 98 -17.80 -19.53 -6.12
CA ILE A 98 -16.68 -19.76 -7.05
C ILE A 98 -15.33 -19.52 -6.36
N PHE A 99 -15.33 -18.71 -5.30
CA PHE A 99 -14.15 -18.34 -4.56
C PHE A 99 -13.72 -19.48 -3.63
N GLN A 100 -12.91 -20.41 -4.15
CA GLN A 100 -12.42 -21.58 -3.42
C GLN A 100 -10.88 -21.50 -3.28
N LEU A 101 -10.41 -20.65 -2.36
CA LEU A 101 -8.99 -20.44 -2.09
C LEU A 101 -8.52 -21.04 -0.75
N GLU A 102 -9.44 -21.60 0.04
CA GLU A 102 -9.18 -22.13 1.38
C GLU A 102 -8.08 -23.21 1.38
N ASP A 103 -8.07 -24.08 0.37
CA ASP A 103 -7.05 -25.14 0.20
C ASP A 103 -5.78 -24.67 -0.50
N ARG A 104 -5.80 -23.43 -1.03
CA ARG A 104 -4.70 -22.81 -1.78
C ARG A 104 -3.81 -21.95 -0.89
N ILE A 105 -4.34 -21.43 0.21
CA ILE A 105 -3.65 -20.50 1.11
C ILE A 105 -3.60 -21.07 2.51
N SER A 106 -2.41 -21.47 2.96
CA SER A 106 -2.19 -21.93 4.32
C SER A 106 -1.60 -20.83 5.20
N LEU A 107 -2.42 -20.33 6.11
CA LEU A 107 -2.00 -19.40 7.18
C LEU A 107 -1.51 -20.14 8.44
N LYS A 108 -1.58 -21.48 8.46
CA LYS A 108 -1.16 -22.28 9.61
C LYS A 108 0.37 -22.26 9.73
N ARG A 109 0.88 -22.05 10.95
CA ARG A 109 2.32 -22.05 11.30
C ARG A 109 2.99 -23.43 11.26
N GLN A 110 2.51 -24.36 10.44
CA GLN A 110 3.06 -25.71 10.39
C GLN A 110 4.19 -25.78 9.37
N PHE A 111 5.41 -25.77 9.89
CA PHE A 111 6.65 -25.80 9.12
C PHE A 111 7.03 -27.22 8.73
N LEU A 112 7.10 -27.46 7.43
CA LEU A 112 8.14 -28.27 6.81
C LEU A 112 8.37 -27.68 5.40
N PRO A 113 9.59 -27.23 5.05
CA PRO A 113 9.97 -27.03 3.65
C PRO A 113 9.61 -28.33 2.93
N VAL A 114 8.65 -28.26 2.02
CA VAL A 114 8.20 -29.47 1.35
C VAL A 114 9.20 -29.78 0.25
N PRO A 115 9.66 -31.04 0.14
CA PRO A 115 10.52 -31.46 -0.96
C PRO A 115 9.94 -31.00 -2.28
N GLY A 116 10.74 -30.30 -3.08
CA GLY A 116 10.32 -29.71 -4.34
C GLY A 116 10.76 -28.25 -4.49
N LEU A 117 10.10 -27.57 -5.43
CA LEU A 117 10.39 -26.19 -5.78
C LEU A 117 9.59 -25.24 -4.87
N ASN A 118 10.30 -24.35 -4.20
CA ASN A 118 9.72 -23.35 -3.31
C ASN A 118 10.10 -21.96 -3.81
N ILE A 119 9.16 -21.02 -3.77
CA ILE A 119 9.44 -19.60 -3.98
C ILE A 119 9.33 -18.90 -2.64
N TYR A 120 10.30 -18.06 -2.30
CA TYR A 120 10.22 -17.16 -1.17
C TYR A 120 10.08 -15.73 -1.67
N THR A 121 9.28 -14.94 -0.97
CA THR A 121 8.95 -13.55 -1.32
C THR A 121 9.37 -12.63 -0.19
N ASP A 122 9.79 -11.42 -0.53
CA ASP A 122 10.18 -10.40 0.44
C ASP A 122 9.91 -8.99 -0.12
N GLY A 123 9.41 -8.10 0.72
CA GLY A 123 9.17 -6.70 0.44
C GLY A 123 9.92 -5.83 1.45
N SER A 124 10.76 -4.92 0.96
CA SER A 124 11.57 -4.07 1.83
C SER A 124 11.29 -2.59 1.58
N LYS A 125 11.54 -1.79 2.61
CA LYS A 125 11.58 -0.34 2.52
C LYS A 125 12.69 0.21 3.40
N ILE A 126 13.54 1.04 2.81
CA ILE A 126 14.56 1.83 3.50
C ILE A 126 14.47 3.27 3.00
N GLU A 127 14.14 4.20 3.91
CA GLU A 127 13.94 5.61 3.57
C GLU A 127 13.01 5.78 2.34
N ASP A 128 13.54 6.35 1.26
CA ASP A 128 12.87 6.63 0.00
C ASP A 128 13.03 5.50 -1.04
N LYS A 129 13.54 4.33 -0.64
CA LYS A 129 13.66 3.16 -1.52
C LYS A 129 12.73 2.06 -1.04
N THR A 130 11.87 1.61 -1.95
CA THR A 130 10.97 0.46 -1.72
C THR A 130 11.31 -0.61 -2.75
N GLY A 131 11.52 -1.84 -2.30
CA GLY A 131 11.94 -2.96 -3.15
C GLY A 131 11.08 -4.19 -2.92
N SER A 132 10.86 -4.97 -3.96
CA SER A 132 10.11 -6.24 -3.94
C SER A 132 10.94 -7.31 -4.63
N ALA A 133 10.95 -8.52 -4.10
CA ALA A 133 11.72 -9.62 -4.66
C ALA A 133 11.05 -10.97 -4.43
N PHE A 134 11.34 -11.93 -5.30
CA PHE A 134 11.13 -13.35 -5.01
C PHE A 134 12.33 -14.20 -5.46
N CYS A 135 12.59 -15.30 -4.76
CA CYS A 135 13.61 -16.28 -5.14
C CYS A 135 13.03 -17.70 -5.23
N LEU A 136 13.41 -18.41 -6.28
CA LEU A 136 13.10 -19.80 -6.50
C LEU A 136 14.22 -20.67 -5.93
N MET A 137 13.87 -21.55 -5.01
CA MET A 137 14.75 -22.49 -4.34
C MET A 137 14.34 -23.92 -4.70
N GLY A 138 15.32 -24.75 -5.06
CA GLY A 138 15.15 -26.19 -5.15
C GLY A 138 16.29 -26.89 -4.46
N GLU A 139 15.99 -27.78 -3.51
CA GLU A 139 17.00 -28.49 -2.70
C GLU A 139 18.04 -27.52 -2.08
N ASP A 140 17.54 -26.44 -1.48
CA ASP A 140 18.32 -25.36 -0.84
C ASP A 140 19.27 -24.57 -1.74
N ILE A 141 19.21 -24.80 -3.06
CA ILE A 141 19.95 -24.04 -4.06
C ILE A 141 19.02 -23.02 -4.73
N THR A 142 19.46 -21.77 -4.78
CA THR A 142 18.77 -20.72 -5.54
C THR A 142 18.90 -20.99 -7.04
N LYS A 143 17.76 -21.16 -7.71
CA LYS A 143 17.69 -21.44 -9.16
C LYS A 143 17.35 -20.19 -9.97
N TYR A 144 16.57 -19.28 -9.40
CA TYR A 144 16.11 -18.06 -10.07
C TYR A 144 15.78 -16.97 -9.05
N GLU A 145 15.99 -15.71 -9.42
CA GLU A 145 15.66 -14.54 -8.61
C GLU A 145 15.01 -13.47 -9.48
N TRP A 146 14.05 -12.75 -8.90
CA TRP A 146 13.43 -11.57 -9.49
C TRP A 146 13.40 -10.46 -8.45
N MET A 147 13.67 -9.23 -8.91
CA MET A 147 13.70 -8.04 -8.08
C MET A 147 13.12 -6.85 -8.85
N ALA A 148 12.39 -5.99 -8.16
CA ALA A 148 11.90 -4.72 -8.69
C ALA A 148 11.98 -3.61 -7.65
N GLN A 149 12.30 -2.40 -8.11
CA GLN A 149 12.22 -1.19 -7.31
C GLN A 149 10.87 -0.51 -7.56
N LEU A 150 10.14 -0.20 -6.48
CA LEU A 150 8.87 0.52 -6.51
C LEU A 150 9.09 2.03 -6.29
N SER A 151 8.01 2.82 -6.40
CA SER A 151 8.07 4.24 -6.06
C SER A 151 8.49 4.45 -4.61
N PRO A 152 9.23 5.53 -4.27
CA PRO A 152 9.55 5.90 -2.90
C PRO A 152 8.32 5.99 -1.97
N PHE A 153 7.16 6.33 -2.53
CA PHE A 153 5.91 6.47 -1.79
C PHE A 153 5.20 5.14 -1.52
N ASN A 154 5.64 4.04 -2.14
CA ASN A 154 5.05 2.73 -1.87
C ASN A 154 5.36 2.25 -0.44
N THR A 155 4.50 1.40 0.08
CA THR A 155 4.66 0.81 1.42
C THR A 155 5.32 -0.57 1.35
N VAL A 156 5.87 -1.05 2.46
CA VAL A 156 6.33 -2.44 2.60
C VAL A 156 5.21 -3.41 2.20
N PHE A 157 3.98 -3.15 2.66
CA PHE A 157 2.81 -3.95 2.30
C PHE A 157 2.61 -4.05 0.78
N GLN A 158 2.79 -2.98 0.01
CA GLN A 158 2.66 -3.03 -1.45
C GLN A 158 3.81 -3.80 -2.12
N ALA A 159 5.03 -3.69 -1.57
CA ALA A 159 6.18 -4.43 -2.06
C ALA A 159 6.05 -5.93 -1.83
N GLU A 160 5.60 -6.34 -0.63
CA GLU A 160 5.28 -7.72 -0.29
C GLU A 160 4.22 -8.29 -1.25
N PHE A 161 3.17 -7.51 -1.47
CA PHE A 161 2.08 -7.93 -2.34
C PHE A 161 2.55 -8.14 -3.79
N LEU A 162 3.37 -7.22 -4.31
CA LEU A 162 3.95 -7.35 -5.64
C LEU A 162 4.84 -8.60 -5.75
N ALA A 163 5.62 -8.90 -4.71
CA ALA A 163 6.49 -10.07 -4.69
C ALA A 163 5.66 -11.36 -4.80
N ILE A 164 4.57 -11.46 -4.02
CA ILE A 164 3.64 -12.59 -4.08
C ILE A 164 2.97 -12.69 -5.44
N GLN A 165 2.51 -11.57 -6.01
CA GLN A 165 1.87 -11.55 -7.31
C GLN A 165 2.81 -12.05 -8.40
N GLU A 166 4.03 -11.53 -8.47
CA GLU A 166 5.02 -11.90 -9.48
C GLU A 166 5.50 -13.35 -9.31
N ALA A 167 5.64 -13.82 -8.07
CA ALA A 167 5.88 -15.23 -7.78
C ALA A 167 4.76 -16.13 -8.31
N CYS A 168 3.50 -15.75 -8.10
CA CYS A 168 2.35 -16.49 -8.63
C CYS A 168 2.30 -16.45 -10.16
N LEU A 169 2.55 -15.29 -10.77
CA LEU A 169 2.62 -15.13 -12.22
C LEU A 169 3.70 -16.02 -12.83
N TRP A 170 4.88 -16.06 -12.21
CA TRP A 170 5.96 -16.94 -12.65
C TRP A 170 5.57 -18.41 -12.51
N ALA A 171 5.07 -18.81 -11.34
CA ALA A 171 4.67 -20.19 -11.07
C ALA A 171 3.53 -20.68 -12.00
N SER A 172 2.62 -19.79 -12.39
CA SER A 172 1.50 -20.10 -13.29
C SER A 172 1.93 -20.50 -14.70
N LYS A 173 3.14 -20.10 -15.12
CA LYS A 173 3.72 -20.45 -16.42
C LYS A 173 4.39 -21.83 -16.41
N THR A 174 4.48 -22.46 -15.24
CA THR A 174 5.09 -23.77 -15.08
C THR A 174 4.02 -24.82 -14.78
N ASN A 175 4.28 -26.07 -15.14
CA ASN A 175 3.41 -27.20 -14.79
C ASN A 175 3.83 -27.89 -13.48
N GLN A 176 4.83 -27.36 -12.77
CA GLN A 176 5.34 -27.94 -11.54
C GLN A 176 4.51 -27.48 -10.34
N GLN A 177 4.36 -28.35 -9.35
CA GLN A 177 3.78 -27.97 -8.06
C GLN A 177 4.76 -27.05 -7.34
N ILE A 178 4.34 -25.81 -7.10
CA ILE A 178 5.16 -24.77 -6.48
C ILE A 178 4.46 -24.24 -5.25
N LYS A 179 5.23 -24.10 -4.17
CA LYS A 179 4.79 -23.40 -2.97
C LYS A 179 5.44 -22.02 -2.92
N VAL A 180 4.63 -20.98 -2.77
CA VAL A 180 5.09 -19.61 -2.57
C VAL A 180 4.95 -19.28 -1.09
N TRP A 181 6.04 -18.85 -0.49
CA TRP A 181 6.16 -18.53 0.92
C TRP A 181 6.35 -17.02 1.10
N SER A 182 5.53 -16.44 1.97
CA SER A 182 5.64 -15.03 2.38
C SER A 182 5.55 -14.95 3.90
N ASP A 183 6.29 -14.03 4.49
CA ASP A 183 6.16 -13.67 5.90
C ASP A 183 5.12 -12.57 6.14
N SER A 184 4.62 -11.94 5.08
CA SER A 184 3.59 -10.92 5.12
C SER A 184 2.19 -11.51 5.34
N GLU A 185 1.87 -11.79 6.61
CA GLU A 185 0.55 -12.31 7.01
C GLU A 185 -0.59 -11.41 6.51
N SER A 186 -0.38 -10.08 6.56
CA SER A 186 -1.35 -9.10 6.07
C SER A 186 -1.65 -9.24 4.58
N SER A 187 -0.63 -9.56 3.76
CA SER A 187 -0.80 -9.73 2.32
C SER A 187 -1.55 -11.02 2.02
N LEU A 188 -1.20 -12.11 2.72
CA LEU A 188 -1.90 -13.39 2.60
C LEU A 188 -3.36 -13.31 3.03
N HIS A 189 -3.68 -12.66 4.15
CA HIS A 189 -5.07 -12.40 4.57
C HIS A 189 -5.84 -11.60 3.53
N SER A 190 -5.20 -10.60 2.93
CA SER A 190 -5.81 -9.76 1.88
C SER A 190 -6.12 -10.55 0.60
N ILE A 191 -5.33 -11.58 0.27
CA ILE A 191 -5.57 -12.49 -0.86
C ILE A 191 -6.63 -13.53 -0.50
N ALA A 192 -6.66 -14.01 0.75
CA ALA A 192 -7.64 -14.97 1.21
C ALA A 192 -9.06 -14.37 1.37
N SER A 193 -9.17 -13.05 1.55
CA SER A 193 -10.46 -12.37 1.69
C SER A 193 -11.18 -12.15 0.36
N ILE A 194 -12.41 -12.65 0.24
CA ILE A 194 -13.29 -12.39 -0.92
C ILE A 194 -13.70 -10.92 -1.03
N ASP A 195 -13.77 -10.22 0.10
CA ASP A 195 -14.21 -8.82 0.21
C ASP A 195 -13.11 -7.81 -0.15
N THR A 196 -11.94 -8.30 -0.58
CA THR A 196 -10.82 -7.43 -0.94
C THR A 196 -11.18 -6.54 -2.13
N LYS A 197 -10.96 -5.23 -1.97
CA LYS A 197 -11.19 -4.19 -2.98
C LYS A 197 -9.90 -3.77 -3.69
N ARG A 198 -8.79 -4.43 -3.38
CA ARG A 198 -7.48 -4.10 -3.95
C ARG A 198 -7.33 -4.78 -5.31
N PRO A 199 -7.04 -4.05 -6.39
CA PRO A 199 -6.85 -4.64 -7.71
C PRO A 199 -5.76 -5.72 -7.73
N ILE A 200 -4.63 -5.46 -7.07
CA ILE A 200 -3.51 -6.41 -7.01
C ILE A 200 -3.90 -7.72 -6.30
N ALA A 201 -4.71 -7.64 -5.25
CA ALA A 201 -5.25 -8.80 -4.56
C ALA A 201 -6.18 -9.62 -5.46
N GLN A 202 -7.10 -8.94 -6.13
CA GLN A 202 -8.04 -9.59 -7.05
C GLN A 202 -7.33 -10.24 -8.24
N GLN A 203 -6.28 -9.61 -8.78
CA GLN A 203 -5.44 -10.20 -9.83
C GLN A 203 -4.70 -11.46 -9.33
N THR A 204 -4.14 -11.43 -8.11
CA THR A 204 -3.50 -12.62 -7.52
C THR A 204 -4.51 -13.74 -7.28
N GLN A 205 -5.71 -13.42 -6.80
CA GLN A 205 -6.81 -14.38 -6.67
C GLN A 205 -7.16 -15.03 -8.02
N GLU A 206 -7.24 -14.27 -9.12
CA GLU A 206 -7.48 -14.82 -10.47
C GLU A 206 -6.42 -15.83 -10.89
N ILE A 207 -5.14 -15.53 -10.61
CA ILE A 207 -4.04 -16.43 -10.94
C ILE A 207 -4.18 -17.73 -10.14
N LEU A 208 -4.44 -17.64 -8.84
CA LEU A 208 -4.59 -18.81 -7.96
C LEU A 208 -5.80 -19.68 -8.31
N LEU A 209 -6.90 -19.06 -8.75
CA LEU A 209 -8.10 -19.78 -9.19
C LEU A 209 -7.88 -20.47 -10.55
N LYS A 210 -7.06 -19.91 -11.45
CA LYS A 210 -6.75 -20.51 -12.76
C LYS A 210 -5.67 -21.59 -12.69
N SER A 211 -4.71 -21.46 -11.77
CA SER A 211 -3.54 -22.32 -11.70
C SER A 211 -3.63 -23.22 -10.47
N THR A 212 -3.91 -24.51 -10.66
CA THR A 212 -4.06 -25.52 -9.58
C THR A 212 -2.73 -26.05 -9.01
N ASN A 213 -1.60 -25.65 -9.58
CA ASN A 213 -0.25 -26.05 -9.16
C ASN A 213 0.41 -25.13 -8.11
N ILE A 214 -0.22 -24.00 -7.76
CA ILE A 214 0.34 -23.00 -6.84
C ILE A 214 -0.28 -23.07 -5.44
N LYS A 215 0.52 -23.18 -4.38
CA LYS A 215 0.01 -23.00 -3.01
C LYS A 215 0.73 -21.85 -2.32
N LEU A 216 -0.01 -20.97 -1.65
CA LEU A 216 0.53 -19.93 -0.79
C LEU A 216 0.66 -20.47 0.64
N GLY A 217 1.78 -20.13 1.28
CA GLY A 217 2.04 -20.45 2.67
C GLY A 217 2.60 -19.25 3.42
N TRP A 218 2.20 -19.10 4.67
CA TRP A 218 2.87 -18.19 5.59
C TRP A 218 4.13 -18.83 6.18
N THR A 219 5.22 -18.07 6.28
CA THR A 219 6.44 -18.46 6.98
C THR A 219 6.88 -17.37 7.95
N SER A 220 7.38 -17.73 9.14
CA SER A 220 7.99 -16.76 10.05
C SER A 220 9.48 -16.54 9.75
N GLU A 221 10.04 -17.32 8.83
CA GLU A 221 11.48 -17.40 8.65
C GLU A 221 11.96 -16.43 7.59
N THR A 222 12.51 -15.31 8.04
CA THR A 222 13.18 -14.31 7.20
C THR A 222 14.61 -14.70 6.79
N ALA A 223 14.96 -15.99 6.80
CA ALA A 223 16.35 -16.43 6.76
C ALA A 223 16.95 -16.54 5.35
N VAL A 224 16.14 -16.76 4.31
CA VAL A 224 16.68 -16.99 2.95
C VAL A 224 16.97 -15.68 2.19
N MET A 225 16.19 -14.62 2.43
CA MET A 225 16.27 -13.39 1.62
C MET A 225 16.98 -12.19 2.27
N LYS A 226 16.96 -12.06 3.61
CA LYS A 226 17.59 -10.92 4.31
C LYS A 226 19.12 -10.83 4.17
N ARG A 227 19.78 -11.84 3.60
CA ARG A 227 21.23 -11.83 3.33
C ARG A 227 21.63 -11.18 2.00
N ARG A 228 20.69 -10.72 1.16
CA ARG A 228 21.01 -10.26 -0.21
C ARG A 228 20.43 -8.90 -0.62
N THR A 229 19.76 -8.18 0.28
CA THR A 229 19.24 -6.83 0.03
C THR A 229 20.04 -5.78 0.80
N TYR A 230 21.21 -5.41 0.26
CA TYR A 230 21.90 -4.13 0.49
C TYR A 230 22.53 -3.65 -0.81
#